data_AF-A0A6H1WVW9-F1
#
_entry.id   AF-A0A6H1WVW9-F1
#
_cell.length_a   1.000
_cell.length_b   1.000
_cell.length_c   1.000
_cell.angle_alpha   90.00
_cell.angle_beta   90.00
_cell.angle_gamma   90.00
#
_symmetry.space_group_name_H-M   'P 1'
#
loop_
_entity.id
_entity.type
_entity.pdbx_description
1 polymer ?
#
loop_
_entity_poly.entity_id
_entity_poly.type
_entity_poly.pdbx_seq_one_letter_code
_entity_poly.pdbx_strand_id
1 'polypeptide(L)' 'GSYGTVISQSHGPSDQYTQEFDGDKLFYVDLEKKETVWRLPMFSQFASFDPQAILRNIAISKHNLNIMIKYSNFIPAIN' A
#
# COMPACT_ATOMS: atom_id res chain seq x y z
N GLY A 1 -13.39 6.05 -6.98
CA GLY A 1 -12.52 4.97 -6.48
C GLY A 1 -11.07 5.38 -6.54
N SER A 2 -10.22 4.79 -5.70
CA SER A 2 -8.75 4.94 -5.73
C SER A 2 -8.11 3.68 -6.29
N TYR A 3 -7.34 3.81 -7.36
CA TYR A 3 -6.66 2.70 -8.02
C TYR A 3 -5.21 2.58 -7.56
N GLY A 4 -5.04 2.02 -6.36
CA GLY A 4 -3.74 1.68 -5.81
C GLY A 4 -3.15 2.74 -4.88
N THR A 5 -3.67 2.78 -3.65
CA THR A 5 -3.12 3.60 -2.57
C THR A 5 -1.95 2.87 -1.93
N VAL A 6 -0.74 3.46 -1.98
CA VAL A 6 0.44 3.00 -1.25
C VAL A 6 0.69 3.92 -0.06
N ILE A 7 0.85 3.34 1.13
CA ILE A 7 1.25 4.06 2.33
C ILE A 7 2.56 3.45 2.82
N SER A 8 3.59 4.28 2.98
CA SER A 8 4.86 3.87 3.59
C SER A 8 5.12 4.70 4.85
N GLN A 9 5.58 4.06 5.92
CA GLN A 9 5.94 4.71 7.18
C GLN A 9 7.23 4.14 7.77
N SER A 10 7.93 4.94 8.57
CA SER A 10 9.22 4.56 9.18
C SER A 10 9.09 3.90 10.55
N HIS A 11 7.96 4.05 11.24
CA HIS A 11 7.73 3.51 12.59
C HIS A 11 6.53 2.55 12.56
N GLY A 12 6.78 1.24 12.48
CA GLY A 12 5.74 0.18 12.43
C GLY A 12 5.77 -0.67 11.15
N PRO A 13 4.78 -1.56 10.92
CA PRO A 13 4.67 -2.28 9.63
C PRO A 13 4.66 -1.25 8.50
N SER A 14 5.61 -1.42 7.58
CA SER A 14 6.26 -0.29 6.91
C SER A 14 5.65 0.09 5.58
N ASP A 15 4.89 -0.81 4.94
CA ASP A 15 4.21 -0.53 3.68
C ASP A 15 2.85 -1.22 3.60
N GLN A 16 1.87 -0.51 3.04
CA GLN A 16 0.55 -1.05 2.75
C GLN A 16 0.13 -0.66 1.34
N TYR A 17 -0.51 -1.59 0.64
CA TYR A 17 -1.22 -1.32 -0.60
C TYR A 17 -2.70 -1.66 -0.46
N THR A 18 -3.57 -0.75 -0.91
CA THR A 18 -5.01 -0.98 -0.97
C THR A 18 -5.59 -0.51 -2.30
N GLN A 19 -6.65 -1.18 -2.73
CA GLN A 19 -7.50 -0.76 -3.85
C GLN A 19 -8.88 -0.44 -3.28
N GLU A 20 -9.43 0.72 -3.64
CA GLU A 20 -10.70 1.20 -3.10
C GLU A 20 -11.69 1.61 -4.21
N PHE A 21 -12.98 1.38 -3.96
CA PHE A 21 -14.06 1.82 -4.83
C PHE A 21 -15.18 2.39 -3.96
N ASP A 22 -15.65 3.60 -4.30
CA ASP A 22 -16.66 4.35 -3.53
C ASP A 22 -16.39 4.48 -2.01
N GLY A 23 -15.10 4.56 -1.63
CA GLY A 23 -14.67 4.65 -0.23
C GLY A 23 -14.56 3.30 0.48
N ASP A 24 -14.95 2.20 -0.17
CA ASP A 24 -14.79 0.86 0.35
C ASP A 24 -13.53 0.18 -0.20
N LYS A 25 -12.75 -0.41 0.72
CA LYS A 25 -11.61 -1.27 0.36
C LYS A 25 -12.12 -2.50 -0.40
N LEU A 26 -11.61 -2.72 -1.62
CA LEU A 26 -11.84 -3.93 -2.41
C LEU A 26 -10.89 -5.05 -2.01
N PHE A 27 -9.59 -4.75 -1.94
CA PHE A 27 -8.56 -5.67 -1.49
C PHE A 27 -7.34 -4.93 -0.95
N TYR A 28 -6.47 -5.66 -0.26
CA TYR A 28 -5.11 -5.24 0.07
C TYR A 28 -4.12 -6.32 -0.36
N VAL A 29 -2.83 -5.99 -0.40
CA VAL A 29 -1.79 -6.98 -0.63
C VAL A 29 -1.02 -7.26 0.66
N ASP A 30 -0.96 -8.54 1.03
CA ASP A 30 -0.06 -9.03 2.06
C ASP A 30 1.32 -9.20 1.42
N LEU A 31 2.25 -8.32 1.79
CA LEU A 31 3.57 -8.25 1.19
C LEU A 31 4.51 -9.37 1.66
N GLU A 32 4.26 -9.94 2.85
CA GLU A 32 5.06 -11.04 3.38
C GLU A 32 4.71 -12.34 2.63
N LYS A 33 3.42 -12.59 2.47
CA LYS A 33 2.90 -13.76 1.76
C LYS A 33 2.84 -13.56 0.24
N LYS A 34 3.02 -12.33 -0.24
CA LYS A 34 2.91 -11.93 -1.64
C LYS A 34 1.57 -12.37 -2.23
N GLU A 35 0.48 -12.08 -1.53
CA GLU A 35 -0.87 -12.47 -1.93
C GLU A 35 -1.85 -11.28 -1.92
N THR A 36 -2.82 -11.33 -2.83
CA THR A 36 -3.93 -10.39 -2.86
C THR A 36 -5.03 -10.90 -1.94
N VAL A 37 -5.35 -10.13 -0.89
CA VAL A 37 -6.39 -10.45 0.06
C VAL A 37 -7.63 -9.59 -0.20
N TRP A 38 -8.66 -10.24 -0.75
CA TRP A 38 -9.95 -9.61 -1.05
C TRP A 38 -10.77 -9.37 0.21
N ARG A 39 -11.40 -8.19 0.32
CA ARG A 39 -12.35 -7.91 1.42
C ARG A 39 -13.57 -8.82 1.34
N LEU A 40 -14.10 -9.01 0.14
CA LEU A 40 -15.18 -9.97 -0.14
C LEU A 40 -14.61 -11.09 -1.01
N PRO A 41 -14.57 -12.35 -0.52
CA PRO A 41 -13.98 -13.46 -1.26
C PRO A 41 -14.58 -13.69 -2.65
N MET A 42 -15.86 -13.37 -2.86
CA MET A 42 -16.48 -13.52 -4.18
C MET A 42 -15.82 -12.68 -5.29
N PHE A 43 -15.19 -11.56 -4.96
CA PHE A 43 -14.53 -10.72 -5.96
C PHE A 43 -13.30 -11.40 -6.58
N SER A 44 -12.66 -12.34 -5.87
CA SER A 44 -11.54 -13.11 -6.42
C SER A 44 -11.94 -14.05 -7.56
N GLN A 45 -13.25 -14.27 -7.76
CA GLN A 45 -13.79 -15.05 -8.88
C GLN A 45 -13.93 -14.22 -10.15
N PHE A 46 -14.06 -12.90 -10.03
CA PHE A 46 -14.31 -11.98 -11.15
C PHE A 46 -13.08 -11.16 -11.53
N ALA A 47 -12.15 -10.98 -10.61
CA ALA A 47 -10.94 -10.21 -10.82
C ALA A 47 -9.75 -10.87 -10.12
N SER A 48 -8.58 -10.65 -10.69
CA SER A 48 -7.30 -11.02 -10.09
C SER A 48 -6.38 -9.81 -10.10
N PHE A 49 -5.42 -9.82 -9.19
CA PHE A 49 -4.42 -8.78 -9.09
C PHE A 49 -3.09 -9.45 -8.75
N ASP A 50 -2.06 -9.17 -9.55
CA ASP A 50 -0.69 -9.68 -9.32
C ASP A 50 0.01 -8.83 -8.26
N PRO A 51 0.32 -9.39 -7.07
CA PRO A 51 1.03 -8.69 -6.01
C PRO A 51 2.40 -8.13 -6.44
N GLN A 52 3.04 -8.76 -7.43
CA GLN A 52 4.34 -8.31 -7.93
C GLN A 52 4.25 -6.96 -8.64
N ALA A 53 3.09 -6.61 -9.21
CA ALA A 53 2.87 -5.35 -9.90
C ALA A 53 3.11 -4.11 -9.00
N ILE A 54 3.01 -4.27 -7.68
CA ILE A 54 3.08 -3.16 -6.71
C ILE A 54 4.50 -2.94 -6.19
N LEU A 55 5.41 -3.92 -6.33
CA LEU A 55 6.76 -3.85 -5.75
C LEU A 55 7.50 -2.58 -6.18
N ARG A 56 7.30 -2.15 -7.43
CA ARG A 56 7.84 -0.89 -7.95
C ARG A 56 7.28 0.33 -7.21
N ASN A 57 5.97 0.39 -6.97
CA ASN A 57 5.33 1.52 -6.31
C ASN A 57 5.74 1.62 -4.84
N ILE A 58 5.92 0.49 -4.16
CA ILE A 58 6.45 0.44 -2.80
C ILE A 58 7.90 0.95 -2.75
N ALA A 59 8.75 0.52 -3.69
CA ALA A 59 10.12 1.00 -3.77
C ALA A 59 10.19 2.53 -3.97
N ILE A 60 9.34 3.08 -4.85
CA ILE A 60 9.23 4.53 -5.07
C ILE A 60 8.72 5.23 -3.81
N SER A 61 7.69 4.70 -3.16
CA SER A 61 7.12 5.26 -1.92
C SER A 61 8.17 5.34 -0.80
N LYS A 62 8.95 4.28 -0.59
CA LYS A 62 10.08 4.27 0.36
C LYS A 62 11.13 5.30 0.04
N HIS A 63 11.50 5.42 -1.24
CA HIS A 63 12.49 6.40 -1.68
C HIS A 63 12.00 7.83 -1.38
N ASN A 64 10.75 8.12 -1.73
CA ASN A 64 10.13 9.42 -1.46
C ASN A 64 10.00 9.71 0.03
N LEU A 65 9.64 8.71 0.84
CA LEU A 65 9.58 8.84 2.30
C LEU A 65 10.96 9.21 2.89
N ASN A 66 12.03 8.55 2.46
CA ASN A 66 13.39 8.88 2.91
C ASN A 66 13.79 10.31 2.55
N ILE A 67 13.40 10.79 1.37
CA ILE A 67 13.60 12.19 0.96
C ILE A 67 12.79 13.13 1.86
N MET A 68 11.52 12.83 2.11
CA MET A 68 10.63 13.67 2.91
C MET A 68 11.09 13.77 4.37
N ILE A 69 11.59 12.67 4.96
CA ILE A 69 12.18 12.66 6.31
C ILE A 69 13.34 13.66 6.41
N LYS A 70 14.22 13.68 5.40
CA LYS A 70 15.37 14.61 5.35
C LYS A 70 14.91 16.06 5.21
N TYR A 71 13.92 16.32 4.35
CA TYR A 71 13.38 17.67 4.18
C TYR A 71 12.61 18.18 5.40
N SER A 72 11.98 17.30 6.16
CA SER A 72 11.28 17.64 7.41
C SER A 72 12.21 17.74 8.62
N ASN A 73 13.52 17.86 8.41
CA ASN A 73 14.52 17.90 9.49
C ASN A 73 14.38 16.74 10.49
N PHE A 74 13.98 15.56 10.01
CA PHE A 74 13.75 14.36 10.82
C PHE A 74 12.66 14.52 11.90
N ILE A 75 11.80 15.53 11.81
CA ILE A 75 10.67 15.71 12.72
C ILE A 75 9.66 14.58 12.44
N PRO A 76 9.34 13.73 13.44
CA PRO A 76 8.36 12.67 13.27
C PRO A 76 6.95 13.26 13.13
N ALA A 77 6.10 12.57 12.37
CA ALA A 77 4.68 12.88 12.36
C ALA A 77 4.09 12.60 13.76
N ILE A 78 3.32 13.56 14.27
CA ILE A 78 2.56 13.46 15.52
C ILE A 78 1.07 13.32 15.17
N ASN A 79 0.36 12.46 15.90
CA ASN A 79 -1.09 12.25 15.78
C ASN A 79 -1.84 12.87 16.96
#